data_AF-X1UPG2-F1
#
_entry.id   AF-X1UPG2-F1
#
_cell.length_a   1.000
_cell.length_b   1.000
_cell.length_c   1.000
_cell.angle_alpha   90.00
_cell.angle_beta   90.00
_cell.angle_gamma   90.00
#
_symmetry.space_group_name_H-M   'P 1'
#
loop_
_entity.id
_entity.type
_entity.pdbx_description
1 polymer ?
#
loop_
_entity_poly.entity_id
_entity_poly.type
_entity_poly.pdbx_seq_one_letter_code
_entity_poly.pdbx_strand_id
1 'polypeptide(L)' 'MTAEKAKEIIDLNIKEAGKTMPPDVKTALIIHSEAMERLIYARIVPDQYYTRLLPSETIT' A
#
# COMPACT_ATOMS: atom_id res chain seq x y z
N MET A 1 -6.16 -15.00 -3.29
CA MET A 1 -5.76 -14.11 -2.17
C MET A 1 -5.95 -12.67 -2.63
N THR A 2 -6.69 -11.82 -1.90
CA THR A 2 -6.81 -10.38 -2.25
C THR A 2 -5.73 -9.57 -1.51
N ALA A 3 -5.47 -8.33 -1.96
CA ALA A 3 -4.46 -7.47 -1.35
C ALA A 3 -4.86 -7.07 0.09
N GLU A 4 -6.15 -6.83 0.32
CA GLU A 4 -6.73 -6.48 1.62
C GLU A 4 -6.55 -7.63 2.62
N LYS A 5 -6.85 -8.86 2.18
CA LYS A 5 -6.71 -10.05 3.03
C LYS A 5 -5.25 -10.34 3.36
N ALA A 6 -4.35 -10.14 2.39
CA ALA A 6 -2.92 -10.29 2.62
C ALA A 6 -2.40 -9.24 3.62
N LYS A 7 -2.86 -7.97 3.54
CA LYS A 7 -2.50 -6.92 4.50
C LYS A 7 -2.97 -7.27 5.91
N GLU A 8 -4.22 -7.72 6.04
CA GLU A 8 -4.80 -8.15 7.32
C GLU A 8 -3.96 -9.26 7.99
N ILE A 9 -3.50 -10.25 7.22
CA ILE A 9 -2.65 -11.33 7.74
C ILE A 9 -1.28 -10.79 8.21
N ILE A 10 -0.68 -9.87 7.46
CA ILE A 10 0.60 -9.26 7.84
C ILE A 10 0.45 -8.46 9.13
N ASP A 11 -0.58 -7.63 9.23
CA ASP A 11 -0.85 -6.81 10.40
C ASP A 11 -1.10 -7.67 11.64
N LEU A 12 -1.84 -8.77 11.49
CA LEU A 12 -2.08 -9.73 12.56
C LEU A 12 -0.77 -10.40 13.02
N ASN A 13 0.09 -10.81 12.09
CA ASN A 13 1.39 -11.38 12.43
C ASN A 13 2.31 -10.38 13.15
N ILE A 14 2.33 -9.11 12.73
CA ILE A 14 3.08 -8.05 13.41
C ILE A 14 2.52 -7.82 14.82
N LYS A 15 1.20 -7.85 14.99
CA LYS A 15 0.55 -7.63 16.29
C LYS A 15 0.82 -8.76 17.29
N GLU A 16 0.65 -10.01 16.85
CA GLU A 16 0.76 -11.19 17.72
C GLU A 16 2.22 -11.59 17.98
N ALA A 17 3.04 -11.64 16.93
CA ALA A 17 4.42 -12.13 17.00
C ALA A 17 5.48 -11.01 16.96
N GLY A 18 5.12 -9.76 16.72
CA GLY A 18 6.09 -8.67 16.51
C GLY A 18 6.93 -8.29 17.74
N LYS A 19 6.68 -8.87 18.93
CA LYS A 19 7.56 -8.73 20.11
C LYS A 19 8.69 -9.74 20.13
N THR A 20 8.48 -10.93 19.57
CA THR A 20 9.48 -12.02 19.51
C THR A 20 10.21 -12.06 18.17
N MET A 21 9.73 -11.29 17.20
CA MET A 21 10.29 -11.21 15.86
C MET A 21 11.63 -10.45 15.84
N PRO A 22 12.61 -10.91 15.05
CA PRO A 22 13.83 -10.15 14.78
C PRO A 22 13.52 -8.72 14.27
N PRO A 23 14.27 -7.69 14.69
CA PRO A 23 13.97 -6.30 14.34
C PRO A 23 13.97 -6.01 12.83
N ASP A 24 14.84 -6.66 12.09
CA ASP A 24 14.95 -6.59 10.63
C ASP A 24 13.71 -7.17 9.93
N VAL A 25 13.27 -8.35 10.34
CA VAL A 25 12.07 -9.02 9.83
C VAL A 25 10.82 -8.19 10.15
N LYS A 26 10.73 -7.66 11.37
CA LYS A 26 9.62 -6.79 11.76
C LYS A 26 9.56 -5.53 10.90
N THR A 27 10.71 -4.88 10.69
CA THR A 27 10.81 -3.69 9.83
C THR A 27 10.36 -3.99 8.41
N ALA A 28 10.82 -5.11 7.84
CA ALA A 28 10.44 -5.53 6.50
C ALA A 28 8.91 -5.76 6.37
N LEU A 29 8.29 -6.39 7.37
CA LEU A 29 6.84 -6.61 7.36
C LEU A 29 6.04 -5.32 7.52
N ILE A 30 6.51 -4.36 8.33
CA ILE A 30 5.87 -3.04 8.44
C ILE A 30 5.91 -2.32 7.08
N ILE A 31 7.08 -2.26 6.45
CA ILE A 31 7.23 -1.65 5.11
C ILE A 31 6.30 -2.33 4.10
N HIS A 32 6.20 -3.66 4.16
CA HIS A 32 5.34 -4.41 3.27
C HIS A 32 3.84 -4.12 3.49
N SER A 33 3.41 -4.00 4.75
CA SER A 33 2.02 -3.61 5.07
C SER A 33 1.66 -2.23 4.55
N GLU A 34 2.55 -1.24 4.73
CA GLU A 34 2.37 0.12 4.21
C GLU A 34 2.33 0.16 2.68
N ALA A 35 3.21 -0.59 2.02
CA ALA A 35 3.21 -0.70 0.57
C ALA A 35 1.90 -1.29 0.04
N MET A 36 1.35 -2.29 0.73
CA MET A 36 0.06 -2.90 0.38
C MET A 36 -1.11 -1.94 0.58
N GLU A 37 -1.10 -1.13 1.63
CA GLU A 37 -2.09 -0.07 1.83
C GLU A 37 -2.11 0.92 0.66
N ARG A 38 -0.92 1.37 0.23
CA ARG A 38 -0.79 2.27 -0.93
C ARG A 38 -1.28 1.63 -2.22
N LEU A 39 -1.00 0.34 -2.43
CA LEU A 39 -1.51 -0.40 -3.60
C LEU A 39 -3.03 -0.52 -3.60
N ILE A 40 -3.63 -0.81 -2.44
CA ILE A 40 -5.09 -0.86 -2.29
C ILE A 40 -5.69 0.52 -2.59
N TYR A 41 -5.11 1.57 -2.00
CA TYR A 41 -5.54 2.95 -2.24
C TYR A 41 -5.46 3.33 -3.73
N ALA A 42 -4.34 3.04 -4.40
CA ALA A 42 -4.15 3.31 -5.82
C ALA A 42 -5.09 2.52 -6.75
N ARG A 43 -5.68 1.42 -6.28
CA ARG A 43 -6.72 0.68 -7.02
C ARG A 43 -8.11 1.26 -6.84
N ILE A 44 -8.36 1.92 -5.72
CA ILE A 44 -9.66 2.54 -5.39
C ILE A 44 -9.73 3.95 -5.95
N VAL A 45 -8.62 4.67 -5.95
CA VAL A 45 -8.50 5.93 -6.67
C VAL A 45 -8.20 5.58 -8.12
N PRO A 46 -9.20 5.59 -9.04
CA PRO A 46 -8.86 5.55 -10.46
C PRO A 46 -7.88 6.69 -10.67
N ASP A 47 -6.78 6.43 -11.40
CA ASP A 47 -5.75 7.41 -11.75
C ASP A 47 -6.41 8.77 -11.72
N GLN A 48 -6.04 9.62 -10.76
CA GLN A 48 -6.25 11.03 -10.98
C GLN A 48 -5.48 11.22 -12.27
N TYR A 49 -6.22 11.20 -13.38
CA TYR A 49 -5.79 11.75 -14.63
C TYR A 49 -5.46 13.16 -14.21
N TYR A 50 -4.22 13.35 -13.77
CA TYR A 50 -3.46 14.49 -14.11
C TYR A 50 -3.56 14.45 -15.63
N THR A 51 -4.64 15.03 -16.16
CA THR A 51 -4.58 15.88 -17.33
C THR A 51 -3.53 16.92 -16.99
N ARG A 52 -2.27 16.48 -16.97
CA ARG A 52 -1.12 17.31 -17.18
C ARG A 52 -1.26 17.60 -18.66
N LEU A 53 -2.19 18.51 -18.94
CA LEU A 53 -2.35 19.12 -20.22
C LEU A 53 -0.94 19.53 -20.60
N LEU A 54 -0.47 19.08 -21.76
CA LEU A 54 0.71 19.69 -22.33
C LEU A 54 0.43 21.21 -22.41
N PRO A 55 1.46 22.08 -22.43
CA PRO A 55 1.25 23.53 -22.41
C PRO A 55 0.27 24.07 -23.48
N SER A 56 -0.05 23.26 -24.48
CA SER A 56 -0.96 23.55 -25.60
C SER A 56 -2.36 22.92 -25.50
N GLU A 57 -2.69 22.15 -24.47
CA GLU A 57 -3.98 21.44 -24.38
C GLU A 57 -4.97 22.18 -23.46
N THR A 58 -6.24 22.25 -23.88
CA THR A 58 -7.36 22.81 -23.11
C THR A 58 -8.56 21.88 -23.19
N ILE A 59 -9.27 21.70 -22.08
CA ILE A 59 -10.51 20.91 -22.02
C ILE A 59 -11.67 21.81 -22.51
N THR A 60 -12.29 21.44 -23.63
CA THR A 60 -13.54 22.05 -24.15
C THR A 60 -14.77 21.60 -23.40
#